data_AF-A0A3C0PI79-F1
#
_entry.id   AF-A0A3C0PI79-F1
#
_cell.length_a   1.000
_cell.length_b   1.000
_cell.length_c   1.000
_cell.angle_alpha   90.00
_cell.angle_beta   90.00
_cell.angle_gamma   90.00
#
_symmetry.space_group_name_H-M   'P 1'
#
loop_
_entity.id
_entity.type
_entity.pdbx_description
1 polymer ?
#
loop_
_entity_poly.entity_id
_entity_poly.type
_entity_poly.pdbx_seq_one_letter_code
_entity_poly.pdbx_strand_id
1 'polypeptide(L)' 'AQEFSGHPGKYVPVKKTVEGFKGIIEGKYDNLPEAAFYMVGTIEEAVEKAKTL' A
#
# COMPACT_ATOMS: atom_id res chain seq x y z
N ALA A 1 -6.52 17.54 -0.33
CA ALA A 1 -6.19 16.43 -1.24
C ALA A 1 -7.42 15.58 -1.61
N GLN A 2 -8.33 15.27 -0.66
CA GLN A 2 -9.61 14.63 -0.97
C GLN A 2 -10.47 15.38 -2.00
N GLU A 3 -10.49 16.72 -1.93
CA GLU A 3 -11.20 17.57 -2.91
C GLU A 3 -10.61 17.52 -4.33
N PHE A 4 -9.35 17.09 -4.49
CA PHE A 4 -8.67 17.02 -5.78
C PHE A 4 -8.54 15.60 -6.34
N SER A 5 -8.50 14.57 -5.49
CA SER A 5 -8.33 13.18 -5.92
C SER A 5 -9.57 12.31 -5.73
N GLY A 6 -10.61 12.76 -5.03
CA GLY A 6 -11.82 11.98 -4.75
C GLY A 6 -11.63 10.79 -3.80
N HIS A 7 -10.39 10.37 -3.53
CA HIS A 7 -10.07 9.26 -2.65
C HIS A 7 -9.91 9.70 -1.18
N PRO A 8 -10.53 8.99 -0.22
CA PRO A 8 -10.37 9.27 1.20
C PRO A 8 -8.90 9.12 1.60
N GLY A 9 -8.33 10.17 2.21
CA GLY A 9 -7.00 10.09 2.77
C GLY A 9 -7.02 9.13 3.97
N LYS A 10 -6.11 8.16 3.99
CA LYS A 10 -6.01 7.19 5.08
C LYS A 10 -4.83 7.54 5.97
N TYR A 11 -5.08 7.68 7.27
CA TYR A 11 -4.00 7.84 8.23
C TYR A 11 -3.37 6.49 8.52
N VAL A 12 -2.05 6.40 8.35
CA VAL A 12 -1.29 5.17 8.56
C VAL A 12 -0.36 5.38 9.75
N PRO A 13 -0.47 4.57 10.82
CA PRO A 13 0.43 4.69 11.95
C PRO A 13 1.83 4.23 11.56
N VAL A 14 2.85 4.90 12.10
CA VAL A 14 4.27 4.66 11.80
C VAL A 14 4.66 3.19 11.92
N LYS A 15 4.13 2.48 12.93
CA LYS A 15 4.39 1.05 13.12
C LYS A 15 4.00 0.22 11.89
N LYS A 16 2.82 0.47 11.32
CA LYS A 16 2.33 -0.22 10.11
C LYS A 16 3.13 0.15 8.87
N THR A 17 3.57 1.40 8.77
CA THR A 17 4.47 1.84 7.69
C THR A 17 5.79 1.07 7.74
N VAL A 18 6.42 1.00 8.91
CA VAL A 18 7.71 0.28 9.09
C VAL A 18 7.55 -1.21 8.81
N GLU A 19 6.48 -1.84 9.27
CA GLU A 19 6.20 -3.25 8.99
C GLU A 19 6.01 -3.52 7.49
N GLY A 20 5.26 -2.67 6.80
CA GLY A 20 5.05 -2.77 5.35
C GLY A 20 6.34 -2.59 4.55
N PHE A 21 7.09 -1.53 4.83
CA PHE A 21 8.38 -1.28 4.17
C PHE A 21 9.40 -2.39 4.45
N LYS A 22 9.43 -2.92 5.68
CA LYS A 22 10.29 -4.06 6.01
C LYS A 22 9.94 -5.27 5.15
N GLY A 23 8.66 -5.60 4.99
CA GLY A 23 8.26 -6.72 4.14
C GLY A 23 8.56 -6.51 2.65
N ILE A 24 8.52 -5.27 2.16
CA ILE A 24 8.95 -4.93 0.78
C ILE A 24 10.45 -5.19 0.64
N ILE A 25 11.26 -4.71 1.58
CA ILE A 25 12.73 -4.90 1.56
C ILE A 25 13.12 -6.37 1.73
N GLU A 26 12.35 -7.14 2.52
CA GLU A 26 12.54 -8.58 2.69
C GLU A 26 12.06 -9.40 1.45
N GLY A 27 11.50 -8.76 0.42
CA GLY A 27 11.02 -9.43 -0.79
C GLY A 27 9.72 -10.24 -0.60
N LYS A 28 8.99 -10.05 0.50
CA LYS A 28 7.72 -10.75 0.75
C LYS A 28 6.61 -10.35 -0.23
N TYR A 29 6.74 -9.16 -0.82
CA TYR A 29 5.75 -8.58 -1.73
C TYR A 29 6.28 -8.40 -3.16
N ASP A 30 7.42 -9.03 -3.49
CA ASP A 30 8.06 -8.95 -4.81
C ASP A 30 7.19 -9.54 -5.93
N ASN A 31 6.26 -10.43 -5.55
CA ASN A 31 5.28 -11.03 -6.47
C ASN A 31 4.10 -10.10 -6.81
N LEU A 32 3.99 -8.94 -6.16
CA LEU A 32 2.89 -8.00 -6.42
C LEU A 32 3.26 -7.03 -7.55
N PRO A 33 2.32 -6.71 -8.46
CA PRO A 33 2.57 -5.73 -9.51
C PRO A 33 2.78 -4.33 -8.93
N GLU A 34 3.66 -3.54 -9.54
CA GLU A 34 3.98 -2.17 -9.10
C GLU A 34 2.73 -1.27 -8.99
N ALA A 35 1.75 -1.49 -9.87
CA ALA A 35 0.46 -0.79 -9.85
C ALA A 35 -0.34 -0.99 -8.54
N ALA A 36 -0.09 -2.08 -7.83
CA ALA A 36 -0.77 -2.36 -6.57
C ALA A 36 -0.28 -1.47 -5.41
N PHE A 37 0.95 -0.94 -5.49
CA PHE A 37 1.51 -0.02 -4.50
C PHE A 37 1.10 1.44 -4.76
N TYR A 38 0.42 1.72 -5.87
CA TYR A 38 0.02 3.07 -6.23
C TYR A 38 -1.25 3.50 -5.49
N MET A 39 -1.18 4.63 -4.79
CA MET A 39 -2.29 5.23 -4.02
C MET A 39 -2.94 4.29 -3.01
N VAL A 40 -2.12 3.56 -2.24
CA VAL A 40 -2.58 2.72 -1.12
C VAL A 40 -2.06 3.27 0.21
N GLY A 41 -2.85 3.18 1.26
CA GLY A 41 -2.43 3.61 2.60
C GLY A 41 -1.55 2.55 3.26
N THR A 42 -2.06 1.32 3.34
CA THR A 42 -1.37 0.21 4.01
C THR A 42 -0.89 -0.84 3.03
N ILE A 43 0.11 -1.63 3.45
CA ILE A 43 0.61 -2.77 2.66
C ILE A 43 -0.47 -3.82 2.40
N GLU A 44 -1.43 -3.95 3.32
CA GLU A 44 -2.58 -4.85 3.22
C GLU A 44 -3.46 -4.45 2.02
N GLU A 45 -3.69 -3.14 1.82
CA GLU A 45 -4.39 -2.63 0.64
C GLU A 45 -3.61 -2.85 -0.65
N ALA A 46 -2.27 -2.77 -0.60
CA ALA A 46 -1.43 -3.12 -1.74
C ALA A 46 -1.62 -4.60 -2.13
N VAL A 47 -1.62 -5.51 -1.15
CA VAL A 47 -1.86 -6.94 -1.37
C VAL A 47 -3.27 -7.20 -1.91
N GLU A 48 -4.28 -6.51 -1.40
CA GLU A 48 -5.67 -6.68 -1.86
C GLU A 48 -5.85 -6.18 -3.30
N LYS A 49 -5.27 -5.01 -3.61
CA LYS A 49 -5.30 -4.43 -4.95
C LYS A 49 -4.53 -5.29 -5.96
N ALA A 50 -3.41 -5.87 -5.55
CA ALA A 50 -2.65 -6.83 -6.35
C ALA A 50 -3.43 -8.11 -6.69
N LYS A 51 -4.41 -8.53 -5.87
CA LYS A 51 -5.26 -9.69 -6.18
C LYS A 51 -6.33 -9.40 -7.22
N THR A 52 -6.64 -8.12 -7.45
CA THR A 52 -7.70 -7.67 -8.36
C THR A 52 -7.13 -7.20 -9.71
N LEU A 53 -5.80 -7.10 -9.81
CA LEU A 53 -5.03 -6.82 -11.03
C LEU A 53 -4.54 -8.13 -11.66
#